data_AF-A0A017HRF5-F1
#
_entry.id   AF-A0A017HRF5-F1
#
_cell.length_a   1.000
_cell.length_b   1.000
_cell.length_c   1.000
_cell.angle_alpha   90.00
_cell.angle_beta   90.00
_cell.angle_gamma   90.00
#
_symmetry.space_group_name_H-M   'P 1'
#
loop_
_entity.id
_entity.type
_entity.pdbx_description
1 polymer ?
#
loop_
_entity_poly.entity_id
_entity_poly.type
_entity_poly.pdbx_seq_one_letter_code
_entity_poly.pdbx_strand_id
1 'polypeptide(L)'
;MSPDELLLFVARDEVGAAVARLSEALAGTHHLVTDVSDLRVCLRLDGPEVREVLAKLTPADLHPDVFGPAMVRRSRLGQVAAAFWLEGEGARVVCFRSVGDYMLALLRQSAVDGAVGFF
;
A
#
# COMPACT_ATOMS: atom_id res chain seq x y z
N MET A 1 -4.44 3.06 10.51
CA MET A 1 -5.77 3.08 9.88
C MET A 1 -6.75 2.35 10.78
N SER A 2 -7.12 3.09 11.81
CA SER A 2 -8.35 2.96 12.58
C SER A 2 -9.51 3.58 11.79
N PRO A 3 -10.76 3.46 12.26
CA PRO A 3 -11.94 4.04 11.60
C PRO A 3 -11.88 5.56 11.35
N ASP A 4 -11.00 6.27 12.04
CA ASP A 4 -10.80 7.72 12.02
C ASP A 4 -9.46 8.15 11.40
N GLU A 5 -8.73 7.23 10.75
CA GLU A 5 -7.41 7.52 10.16
C GLU A 5 -7.38 7.18 8.66
N LEU A 6 -7.18 8.21 7.84
CA LEU A 6 -7.11 8.13 6.38
C LEU A 6 -5.71 8.48 5.87
N LEU A 7 -5.33 7.87 4.74
CA LEU A 7 -4.11 8.19 4.01
C LEU A 7 -4.53 8.57 2.59
N LEU A 8 -4.30 9.83 2.25
CA LEU A 8 -4.68 10.39 0.95
C LEU A 8 -3.45 10.45 0.05
N PHE A 9 -3.62 10.02 -1.20
CA PHE A 9 -2.61 10.13 -2.24
C PHE A 9 -3.03 11.22 -3.22
N VAL A 10 -2.14 12.19 -3.43
CA VAL A 10 -2.29 13.30 -4.40
C VAL A 10 -0.98 13.49 -5.14
N ALA A 11 -0.98 14.26 -6.23
CA ALA A 11 0.27 14.63 -6.89
C ALA A 11 1.14 15.47 -5.94
N ARG A 12 2.47 15.36 -6.07
CA ARG A 12 3.40 15.96 -5.09
C ARG A 12 3.27 17.48 -5.01
N ASP A 13 2.98 18.12 -6.12
CA ASP A 13 2.73 19.55 -6.26
C ASP A 13 1.36 19.99 -5.72
N GLU A 14 0.41 19.07 -5.56
CA GLU A 14 -0.92 19.34 -5.02
C GLU A 14 -1.00 19.21 -3.49
N VAL A 15 0.04 18.67 -2.84
CA VAL A 15 0.02 18.35 -1.39
C VAL A 15 -0.33 19.58 -0.55
N GLY A 16 0.33 20.71 -0.80
CA GLY A 16 0.07 21.94 -0.05
C GLY A 16 -1.39 22.42 -0.18
N ALA A 17 -1.93 22.38 -1.39
CA ALA A 17 -3.32 22.76 -1.66
C ALA A 17 -4.31 21.79 -1.01
N ALA A 18 -4.03 20.48 -1.05
CA ALA A 18 -4.85 19.46 -0.41
C ALA A 18 -4.90 19.64 1.11
N VAL A 19 -3.75 19.87 1.75
CA VAL A 19 -3.64 20.12 3.20
C VAL A 19 -4.43 21.36 3.59
N ALA A 20 -4.27 22.48 2.85
CA ALA A 20 -5.00 23.72 3.12
C ALA A 20 -6.52 23.52 3.01
N ARG A 21 -6.97 22.91 1.90
CA ARG A 21 -8.40 22.66 1.65
C ARG A 21 -9.05 21.77 2.71
N LEU A 22 -8.37 20.70 3.13
CA LEU A 22 -8.89 19.79 4.16
C LEU A 22 -8.93 20.47 5.53
N SER A 23 -7.90 21.24 5.88
CA SER A 23 -7.85 21.98 7.14
C SER A 23 -8.98 23.00 7.25
N GLU A 24 -9.28 23.70 6.15
CA GLU A 24 -10.39 24.66 6.07
C GLU A 24 -11.75 23.93 6.16
N ALA A 25 -11.95 22.89 5.36
CA ALA A 25 -13.22 22.16 5.32
C ALA A 25 -13.57 21.45 6.63
N LEU A 26 -12.57 21.08 7.44
CA LEU A 26 -12.74 20.41 8.72
C LEU A 26 -12.71 21.37 9.93
N ALA A 27 -12.64 22.69 9.68
CA ALA A 27 -12.64 23.69 10.75
C ALA A 27 -13.85 23.51 11.69
N GLY A 28 -13.60 23.63 13.00
CA GLY A 28 -14.62 23.40 14.04
C GLY A 28 -14.83 21.92 14.42
N THR A 29 -14.20 20.97 13.70
CA THR A 29 -14.16 19.55 14.08
C THR A 29 -12.76 19.19 14.60
N HIS A 30 -12.65 18.31 15.60
CA HIS A 30 -11.34 17.81 16.04
C HIS A 30 -10.71 16.95 14.95
N HIS A 31 -9.57 17.38 14.39
CA HIS A 31 -8.90 16.71 13.29
C HIS A 31 -7.37 16.91 13.31
N LEU A 32 -6.67 16.07 12.55
CA LEU A 32 -5.26 16.25 12.19
C LEU A 32 -5.10 16.03 10.69
N VAL A 33 -4.67 17.08 9.97
CA VAL A 33 -4.27 17.00 8.57
C VAL A 33 -2.77 17.27 8.51
N THR A 34 -1.99 16.29 8.06
CA THR A 34 -0.53 16.39 8.05
C THR A 34 0.06 15.80 6.79
N ASP A 35 1.08 16.46 6.24
CA ASP A 35 1.84 15.95 5.11
C ASP A 35 2.79 14.85 5.60
N VAL A 36 2.56 13.63 5.10
CA VAL A 36 3.39 12.45 5.35
C VAL A 36 3.98 11.88 4.06
N SER A 37 4.10 12.70 3.02
CA SER A 37 4.63 12.31 1.70
C SER A 37 6.02 11.69 1.80
N ASP A 38 6.81 12.13 2.79
CA ASP A 38 8.17 11.64 3.01
C ASP A 38 8.31 10.42 3.94
N LEU A 39 7.19 9.96 4.52
CA LEU A 39 7.18 8.85 5.47
C LEU A 39 7.29 7.48 4.78
N ARG A 40 6.82 7.37 3.53
CA ARG A 40 6.61 6.09 2.84
C ARG A 40 7.19 6.08 1.45
N VAL A 41 7.48 4.88 0.95
CA VAL A 41 7.73 4.62 -0.46
C VAL A 41 6.55 3.82 -1.02
N CYS A 42 6.23 4.06 -2.29
CA CYS A 42 5.20 3.32 -3.03
C CYS A 42 5.88 2.56 -4.17
N LEU A 43 5.80 1.24 -4.13
CA LEU A 43 6.33 0.33 -5.14
C LEU A 43 5.16 -0.16 -6.00
N ARG A 44 5.33 -0.12 -7.33
CA ARG A 44 4.38 -0.70 -8.27
C ARG A 44 4.89 -2.05 -8.73
N LEU A 45 4.02 -3.04 -8.72
CA LEU A 45 4.24 -4.35 -9.31
C LEU A 45 3.30 -4.49 -10.50
N ASP A 46 3.82 -5.01 -11.60
CA ASP A 46 3.09 -5.19 -12.85
C ASP A 46 3.24 -6.65 -13.31
N GLY A 47 2.13 -7.29 -13.66
CA GLY A 47 2.12 -8.62 -14.28
C GLY A 47 1.10 -9.57 -13.64
N PRO A 48 0.58 -10.55 -14.39
CA PRO A 48 -0.54 -11.38 -13.95
C PRO A 48 -0.26 -12.17 -12.66
N GLU A 49 1.02 -12.45 -12.36
CA GLU A 49 1.47 -13.21 -11.21
C GLU A 49 1.64 -12.37 -9.93
N VAL A 50 1.25 -11.08 -9.89
CA VAL A 50 1.44 -10.23 -8.69
C VAL A 50 0.82 -10.82 -7.43
N ARG A 51 -0.30 -11.54 -7.57
CA ARG A 51 -0.99 -12.18 -6.45
C ARG A 51 -0.15 -13.29 -5.85
N GLU A 52 0.47 -14.12 -6.69
CA GLU A 52 1.41 -15.18 -6.31
C GLU A 52 2.65 -14.62 -5.58
N VAL A 53 3.17 -13.48 -6.06
CA VAL A 53 4.29 -12.78 -5.39
C VAL A 53 3.90 -12.30 -3.99
N LEU A 54 2.75 -11.66 -3.85
CA LEU A 54 2.29 -11.13 -2.56
C LEU A 54 1.93 -12.25 -1.56
N ALA A 55 1.36 -13.36 -2.04
CA ALA A 55 0.93 -14.49 -1.22
C ALA A 55 2.09 -15.18 -0.47
N LYS A 56 3.31 -15.12 -1.02
CA LYS A 56 4.52 -15.61 -0.34
C LYS A 56 4.89 -14.79 0.89
N LEU A 57 4.44 -13.53 0.93
CA LEU A 57 4.94 -12.53 1.85
C LEU A 57 3.94 -12.16 2.93
N THR A 58 2.65 -12.32 2.67
CA THR A 58 1.58 -11.87 3.56
C THR A 58 0.75 -13.03 4.12
N PRO A 59 0.31 -12.96 5.39
CA PRO A 59 -0.67 -13.90 5.93
C PRO A 59 -2.11 -13.58 5.48
N ALA A 60 -2.34 -12.48 4.77
CA ALA A 60 -3.67 -12.12 4.29
C ALA A 60 -4.12 -13.11 3.21
N ASP A 61 -5.39 -13.53 3.28
CA ASP A 61 -5.99 -14.33 2.21
C ASP A 61 -6.13 -13.48 0.95
N LEU A 62 -5.40 -13.88 -0.08
CA LEU A 62 -5.41 -13.24 -1.39
C LEU A 62 -6.23 -14.04 -2.39
N HIS A 63 -7.12 -14.95 -2.01
CA HIS A 63 -8.00 -15.59 -3.00
C HIS A 63 -8.84 -14.53 -3.73
N PRO A 64 -9.09 -14.64 -5.05
CA PRO A 64 -9.88 -13.66 -5.80
C PRO A 64 -11.27 -13.37 -5.20
N ASP A 65 -11.89 -14.39 -4.60
CA ASP A 65 -13.19 -14.26 -3.92
C ASP A 65 -13.14 -13.49 -2.58
N VAL A 66 -11.94 -13.32 -2.01
CA VAL A 66 -11.74 -12.69 -0.67
C VAL A 66 -11.05 -11.33 -0.79
N PHE A 67 -10.12 -11.18 -1.72
CA PHE A 67 -9.35 -9.95 -1.94
C PHE A 67 -9.37 -9.53 -3.41
N GLY A 68 -10.32 -8.62 -3.71
CA GLY A 68 -10.58 -8.09 -5.04
C GLY A 68 -10.28 -6.59 -5.18
N PRO A 69 -10.69 -6.01 -6.32
CA PRO A 69 -10.54 -4.58 -6.59
C PRO A 69 -11.17 -3.69 -5.50
N ALA A 70 -10.67 -2.46 -5.37
CA ALA A 70 -11.10 -1.47 -4.38
C ALA A 70 -10.87 -1.86 -2.90
N MET A 71 -10.15 -2.94 -2.64
CA MET A 71 -9.74 -3.32 -1.29
C MET A 71 -8.27 -2.93 -1.04
N VAL A 72 -8.00 -2.47 0.17
CA VAL A 72 -6.64 -2.29 0.69
C VAL A 72 -6.43 -3.19 1.89
N ARG A 73 -5.26 -3.82 1.98
CA ARG A 73 -4.85 -4.58 3.16
C ARG A 73 -3.63 -3.95 3.78
N ARG A 74 -3.70 -3.71 5.10
CA ARG A 74 -2.52 -3.51 5.94
C ARG A 74 -2.18 -4.83 6.58
N SER A 75 -0.95 -5.28 6.38
CA SER A 75 -0.49 -6.58 6.82
C SER A 75 1.03 -6.55 7.02
N ARG A 76 1.60 -7.72 7.31
CA ARG A 76 3.03 -7.94 7.14
C ARG A 76 3.31 -8.36 5.70
N LEU A 77 4.45 -7.90 5.18
CA LEU A 77 5.12 -8.48 4.02
C LEU A 77 6.51 -8.89 4.49
N GLY A 78 6.72 -10.20 4.68
CA GLY A 78 7.86 -10.73 5.40
C GLY A 78 7.93 -10.17 6.83
N GLN A 79 9.02 -9.47 7.14
CA GLN A 79 9.27 -8.97 8.50
C GLN A 79 8.78 -7.54 8.77
N VAL A 80 8.23 -6.84 7.77
CA VAL A 80 7.87 -5.42 7.90
C VAL A 80 6.38 -5.18 7.71
N ALA A 81 5.88 -4.12 8.36
CA ALA A 81 4.53 -3.64 8.15
C ALA A 81 4.41 -2.93 6.79
N ALA A 82 3.39 -3.29 6.02
CA ALA A 82 3.10 -2.71 4.72
C ALA A 82 1.59 -2.60 4.48
N ALA A 83 1.22 -1.79 3.50
CA ALA A 83 -0.11 -1.77 2.91
C ALA A 83 -0.02 -2.14 1.44
N PHE A 84 -1.03 -2.82 0.90
CA PHE A 84 -1.09 -3.13 -0.52
C PHE A 84 -2.53 -3.21 -1.04
N TRP A 85 -2.67 -3.01 -2.35
CA TRP A 85 -3.92 -3.16 -3.08
C TRP A 85 -3.64 -3.59 -4.52
N LEU A 86 -4.63 -4.20 -5.16
CA LEU A 86 -4.56 -4.61 -6.57
C LEU A 86 -4.98 -3.44 -7.47
N GLU A 87 -4.32 -3.31 -8.61
CA GLU A 87 -4.57 -2.28 -9.63
C GLU A 87 -4.46 -2.90 -11.02
N GLY A 88 -5.60 -3.19 -11.65
CA GLY A 88 -5.64 -3.94 -12.90
C GLY A 88 -4.97 -5.31 -12.73
N GLU A 89 -4.04 -5.63 -13.63
CA GLU A 89 -3.17 -6.83 -13.57
C GLU A 89 -1.95 -6.64 -12.64
N GLY A 90 -1.92 -5.57 -11.83
CA GLY A 90 -0.80 -5.20 -11.00
C GLY A 90 -1.19 -5.01 -9.54
N ALA A 91 -0.23 -4.50 -8.76
CA ALA A 91 -0.45 -4.14 -7.37
C ALA A 91 0.40 -2.93 -6.99
N ARG A 92 -0.05 -2.22 -5.96
CA ARG A 92 0.80 -1.25 -5.25
C ARG A 92 1.10 -1.75 -3.86
N VAL A 93 2.34 -1.54 -3.44
CA VAL A 93 2.82 -1.84 -2.09
C VAL A 93 3.40 -0.56 -1.51
N VAL A 94 2.99 -0.24 -0.29
CA VAL A 94 3.46 0.91 0.46
C VAL A 94 4.07 0.46 1.78
N CYS A 95 5.29 0.89 2.06
CA CYS A 95 5.98 0.65 3.32
C CYS A 95 6.69 1.93 3.80
N PHE A 96 7.19 1.92 5.04
CA PHE A 96 8.01 3.04 5.53
C PHE A 96 9.28 3.17 4.68
N ARG A 97 9.69 4.42 4.43
CA ARG A 97 10.86 4.71 3.59
C ARG A 97 12.14 4.02 4.07
N SER A 98 12.35 3.94 5.37
CA SER A 98 13.55 3.31 5.97
C SER A 98 13.70 1.82 5.68
N VAL A 99 12.64 1.13 5.26
CA VAL A 99 12.66 -0.30 4.90
C VAL A 99 12.38 -0.53 3.41
N GLY A 100 12.47 0.52 2.59
CA GLY A 100 12.18 0.47 1.16
C GLY A 100 13.09 -0.51 0.40
N ASP A 101 14.39 -0.47 0.67
CA ASP A 101 15.36 -1.36 0.00
C ASP A 101 15.13 -2.83 0.37
N TYR A 102 14.82 -3.11 1.64
CA TYR A 102 14.43 -4.45 2.08
C TYR A 102 13.18 -4.93 1.35
N MET A 103 12.14 -4.08 1.26
CA MET A 103 10.90 -4.42 0.58
C MET A 103 11.13 -4.70 -0.91
N LEU A 104 11.93 -3.86 -1.58
CA LEU A 104 12.24 -4.05 -2.99
C LEU A 104 13.01 -5.36 -3.22
N ALA A 105 14.01 -5.67 -2.40
CA ALA A 105 14.77 -6.91 -2.49
C ALA A 105 13.87 -8.14 -2.26
N LEU A 106 12.98 -8.06 -1.26
CA LEU A 106 12.03 -9.11 -0.94
C LEU A 106 11.06 -9.38 -2.10
N LEU A 107 10.45 -8.33 -2.67
CA LEU A 107 9.52 -8.46 -3.80
C LEU A 107 10.22 -9.01 -5.05
N ARG A 108 11.46 -8.59 -5.32
CA ARG A 108 12.26 -9.12 -6.43
C ARG A 108 12.55 -10.60 -6.26
N GLN A 109 12.97 -11.03 -5.07
CA GLN A 109 13.23 -12.44 -4.80
C GLN A 109 11.94 -13.26 -4.96
N SER A 110 10.83 -12.79 -4.38
CA SER A 110 9.52 -13.45 -4.50
C SER A 110 8.97 -13.48 -5.92
N ALA A 111 9.38 -12.58 -6.80
CA ALA A 111 9.01 -12.62 -8.23
C ALA A 111 9.82 -13.65 -9.03
N VAL A 112 11.04 -13.99 -8.59
CA VAL A 112 11.86 -15.05 -9.20
C VAL A 112 11.44 -16.43 -8.69
N ASP A 113 11.06 -16.54 -7.41
CA ASP A 113 10.55 -17.78 -6.86
C ASP A 113 9.23 -18.17 -7.55
N GLY A 114 8.98 -19.47 -7.79
CA GLY A 114 7.78 -19.96 -8.49
C GLY A 114 6.47 -19.67 -7.75
N ALA A 115 5.33 -19.95 -8.38
CA ALA A 115 3.99 -19.71 -7.80
C ALA A 115 3.76 -20.48 -6.48
N VAL A 116 2.95 -19.93 -5.57
CA VAL A 116 2.37 -20.67 -4.45
C VAL A 116 1.28 -21.64 -4.92
N GLY A 117 0.60 -21.34 -6.04
CA GLY A 117 -0.31 -22.27 -6.73
C GLY A 117 -1.65 -22.48 -6.03
N PHE A 118 -2.15 -21.45 -5.37
CA PHE A 118 -3.42 -21.48 -4.60
C PHE A 118 -4.54 -20.64 -5.22
N PHE A 119 -4.31 -20.01 -6.37
CA PHE A 119 -5.28 -19.15 -7.08
C PHE A 119 -5.69 -19.75 -8.43
#